data_AF-A0A0B6Z8D4-F1
#
_entry.id   AF-A0A0B6Z8D4-F1
#
_cell.length_a   1.000
_cell.length_b   1.000
_cell.length_c   1.000
_cell.angle_alpha   90.00
_cell.angle_beta   90.00
_cell.angle_gamma   90.00
#
_symmetry.space_group_name_H-M   'P 1'
#
loop_
_entity.id
_entity.type
_entity.pdbx_description
1 polymer ?
#
loop_
_entity_poly.entity_id
_entity_poly.type
_entity_poly.pdbx_seq_one_letter_code
_entity_poly.pdbx_strand_id
1 'polypeptide(L)'
;YLLNYPIGKNLKKHLYFYLDNLNYELEDGRESALEMMISMFSAFPQKILNNHCPKYFVPLCMASFNDTSTKCRKLIFVALRTLIGKIDLKRRKALFADVVTWMKSDIIGVCTMGFHVCGIFIEVEGGKFEFYMKEVIPLLQQQLNPDRYLGKDEDPIKTGD
;
A
#
# COMPACT_ATOMS: atom_id res chain seq x y z
N TYR A 1 -20.25 5.63 18.03
CA TYR A 1 -20.05 6.93 18.69
C TYR A 1 -19.36 7.99 17.82
N LEU A 2 -18.34 7.68 16.99
CA LEU A 2 -17.62 8.68 16.16
C LEU A 2 -18.46 9.36 15.05
N LEU A 3 -19.53 8.73 14.55
CA LEU A 3 -20.30 9.25 13.40
C LEU A 3 -21.40 10.27 13.77
N ASN A 4 -21.82 10.35 15.04
CA ASN A 4 -22.96 11.17 15.48
C ASN A 4 -22.58 12.36 16.37
N TYR A 5 -21.28 12.58 16.60
CA TYR A 5 -20.79 13.72 17.39
C TYR A 5 -20.37 14.86 16.44
N PRO A 6 -20.64 16.14 16.76
CA PRO A 6 -20.17 17.25 15.95
C PRO A 6 -18.66 17.37 16.17
N ILE A 7 -17.88 16.53 15.48
CA ILE A 7 -16.42 16.54 15.56
C ILE A 7 -15.92 17.76 14.75
N GLY A 8 -16.10 18.95 15.34
CA GLY A 8 -15.46 20.18 14.93
C GLY A 8 -13.94 20.06 15.05
N LYS A 9 -13.22 20.80 14.18
CA LYS A 9 -11.76 21.07 14.07
C LYS A 9 -10.72 19.93 14.29
N ASN A 10 -10.99 18.90 15.09
CA ASN A 10 -10.09 17.80 15.47
C ASN A 10 -10.41 16.44 14.82
N LEU A 11 -11.37 16.36 13.89
CA LEU A 11 -11.70 15.11 13.18
C LEU A 11 -10.45 14.49 12.53
N LYS A 12 -9.60 15.31 11.90
CA LYS A 12 -8.35 14.85 11.29
C LYS A 12 -7.40 14.17 12.28
N LYS A 13 -7.32 14.65 13.52
CA LYS A 13 -6.46 14.04 14.55
C LYS A 13 -6.94 12.64 14.90
N HIS A 14 -8.25 12.48 15.09
CA HIS A 14 -8.84 11.17 15.39
C HIS A 14 -8.79 10.22 14.18
N LEU A 15 -8.93 10.75 12.97
CA LEU A 15 -8.78 10.00 11.73
C LEU A 15 -7.37 9.38 11.63
N TYR A 16 -6.34 10.15 11.93
CA TYR A 16 -4.96 9.74 11.66
C TYR A 16 -4.22 9.14 12.86
N PHE A 17 -4.80 9.20 14.07
CA PHE A 17 -4.19 8.66 15.29
C PHE A 17 -3.66 7.21 15.13
N TYR A 18 -4.38 6.37 14.38
CA TYR A 18 -3.99 4.98 14.20
C TYR A 18 -2.80 4.78 13.25
N LEU A 19 -2.45 5.78 12.43
CA LEU A 19 -1.27 5.72 11.56
C LEU A 19 0.03 5.71 12.36
N ASP A 20 0.08 6.48 13.45
CA ASP A 20 1.25 6.52 14.34
C ASP A 20 1.49 5.15 15.00
N ASN A 21 0.43 4.35 15.15
CA ASN A 21 0.48 3.04 15.78
C ASN A 21 0.82 1.90 14.79
N LEU A 22 0.94 2.17 13.49
CA LEU A 22 1.39 1.17 12.50
C LEU A 22 2.84 0.73 12.71
N ASN A 23 3.66 1.55 13.38
CA ASN A 23 5.06 1.24 13.69
C ASN A 23 5.28 1.06 15.19
N TYR A 24 4.23 0.75 15.95
CA TYR A 24 4.35 0.49 17.37
C TYR A 24 5.20 -0.76 17.64
N GLU A 25 6.00 -0.75 18.70
CA GLU A 25 6.96 -1.82 18.96
C GLU A 25 6.27 -3.17 19.23
N LEU A 26 5.17 -3.15 19.98
CA LEU A 26 4.40 -4.34 20.33
C LEU A 26 3.43 -4.75 19.21
N GLU A 27 3.46 -6.02 18.82
CA GLU A 27 2.61 -6.60 17.77
C GLU A 27 1.12 -6.38 18.05
N ASP A 28 0.64 -6.70 19.25
CA ASP A 28 -0.77 -6.52 19.66
C ASP A 28 -1.25 -5.06 19.52
N GLY A 29 -0.36 -4.09 19.72
CA GLY A 29 -0.66 -2.67 19.54
C GLY A 29 -0.85 -2.31 18.06
N ARG A 30 0.00 -2.85 17.17
CA ARG A 30 -0.14 -2.69 15.72
C ARG A 30 -1.41 -3.37 15.22
N GLU A 31 -1.71 -4.57 15.70
CA GLU A 31 -2.94 -5.29 15.35
C GLU A 31 -4.19 -4.49 15.71
N SER A 32 -4.26 -3.99 16.95
CA SER A 32 -5.39 -3.19 17.44
C SER A 32 -5.60 -1.93 16.58
N ALA A 33 -4.51 -1.27 16.16
CA ALA A 33 -4.58 -0.13 15.28
C ALA A 33 -5.14 -0.52 13.89
N LEU A 34 -4.67 -1.63 13.32
CA LEU A 34 -5.11 -2.12 12.01
C LEU A 34 -6.59 -2.54 12.02
N GLU A 35 -7.04 -3.27 13.04
CA GLU A 35 -8.45 -3.66 13.19
C GLU A 35 -9.38 -2.45 13.32
N MET A 36 -8.93 -1.42 14.04
CA MET A 36 -9.66 -0.17 14.15
C MET A 36 -9.71 0.59 12.82
N MET A 37 -8.62 0.60 12.05
CA MET A 37 -8.60 1.16 10.69
C MET A 37 -9.54 0.41 9.74
N ILE A 38 -9.57 -0.93 9.79
CA ILE A 38 -10.49 -1.76 9.00
C ILE A 38 -11.94 -1.42 9.34
N SER A 39 -12.26 -1.34 10.63
CA SER A 39 -13.60 -0.98 11.13
C SER A 39 -14.00 0.42 10.67
N MET A 40 -13.06 1.38 10.74
CA MET A 40 -13.24 2.75 10.29
C MET A 40 -13.53 2.82 8.79
N PHE A 41 -12.71 2.16 7.96
CA PHE A 41 -12.90 2.14 6.50
C PHE A 41 -14.21 1.47 6.10
N SER A 42 -14.66 0.48 6.86
CA SER A 42 -15.94 -0.18 6.62
C SER A 42 -17.13 0.71 6.96
N ALA A 43 -17.06 1.43 8.09
CA ALA A 43 -18.16 2.21 8.65
C ALA A 43 -18.30 3.61 8.05
N PHE A 44 -17.19 4.23 7.60
CA PHE A 44 -17.23 5.63 7.18
C PHE A 44 -17.90 5.84 5.82
N PRO A 45 -18.61 6.97 5.63
CA PRO A 45 -19.12 7.37 4.33
C PRO A 45 -18.00 7.47 3.29
N GLN A 46 -18.26 6.97 2.08
CA GLN A 46 -17.31 7.00 0.96
C GLN A 46 -16.74 8.40 0.71
N LYS A 47 -17.55 9.46 0.85
CA LYS A 47 -17.09 10.85 0.70
C LYS A 47 -15.96 11.23 1.67
N ILE A 48 -16.01 10.75 2.91
CA ILE A 48 -14.94 10.98 3.89
C ILE A 48 -13.70 10.20 3.45
N LEU A 49 -13.84 8.92 3.12
CA LEU A 49 -12.72 8.08 2.69
C LEU A 49 -12.03 8.64 1.44
N ASN A 50 -12.78 9.11 0.44
CA ASN A 50 -12.23 9.72 -0.77
C ASN A 50 -11.35 10.95 -0.49
N ASN A 51 -11.60 11.69 0.58
CA ASN A 51 -10.80 12.87 0.95
C ASN A 51 -9.53 12.52 1.71
N HIS A 52 -9.52 11.36 2.37
CA HIS A 52 -8.48 10.97 3.31
C HIS A 52 -7.66 9.76 2.85
N CYS A 53 -8.10 9.01 1.82
CA CYS A 53 -7.46 7.78 1.38
C CYS A 53 -5.97 7.89 1.05
N PRO A 54 -5.44 8.97 0.43
CA PRO A 54 -4.01 9.03 0.14
C PRO A 54 -3.15 9.06 1.41
N LYS A 55 -3.68 9.61 2.51
CA LYS A 55 -2.98 9.70 3.80
C LYS A 55 -2.89 8.36 4.51
N TYR A 56 -3.82 7.44 4.25
CA TYR A 56 -3.78 6.09 4.78
C TYR A 56 -3.03 5.12 3.87
N PHE A 57 -3.19 5.28 2.56
CA PHE A 57 -2.71 4.34 1.57
C PHE A 57 -1.19 4.17 1.62
N VAL A 58 -0.43 5.26 1.54
CA VAL A 58 1.04 5.18 1.49
C VAL A 58 1.65 4.55 2.75
N PRO A 59 1.28 4.97 3.98
CA PRO A 59 1.79 4.30 5.19
C PRO A 59 1.42 2.82 5.29
N LEU A 60 0.21 2.43 4.87
CA LEU A 60 -0.20 1.03 4.86
C LEU A 60 0.59 0.22 3.83
N CYS A 61 0.86 0.76 2.64
CA CYS A 61 1.72 0.11 1.65
C CYS A 61 3.14 -0.10 2.18
N MET A 62 3.73 0.93 2.81
CA MET A 62 5.04 0.82 3.45
C MET A 62 5.06 -0.23 4.56
N ALA A 63 4.04 -0.24 5.43
CA ALA A 63 3.92 -1.21 6.50
C ALA A 63 3.73 -2.64 5.96
N SER A 64 3.00 -2.83 4.85
CA SER A 64 2.78 -4.15 4.24
C SER A 64 4.09 -4.83 3.83
N PHE A 65 5.06 -4.02 3.40
CA PHE A 65 6.37 -4.49 2.97
C PHE A 65 7.36 -4.62 4.14
N ASN A 66 7.28 -3.73 5.13
CA ASN A 66 8.27 -3.64 6.21
C ASN A 66 7.89 -4.38 7.53
N ASP A 67 6.62 -4.71 7.77
CA ASP A 67 6.22 -5.34 9.04
C ASP A 67 6.72 -6.79 9.11
N THR A 68 7.42 -7.13 10.18
CA THR A 68 8.01 -8.45 10.42
C THR A 68 6.96 -9.50 10.79
N SER A 69 5.83 -9.11 11.38
CA SER A 69 4.75 -10.03 11.73
C SER A 69 3.90 -10.38 10.53
N THR A 70 3.80 -11.69 10.25
CA THR A 70 2.89 -12.23 9.24
C THR A 70 1.42 -11.92 9.57
N LYS A 71 1.07 -11.80 10.86
CA LYS A 71 -0.29 -11.48 11.31
C LYS A 71 -0.63 -10.03 11.01
N CYS A 72 0.27 -9.09 11.34
CA CYS A 72 0.13 -7.68 10.97
C CYS A 72 0.09 -7.49 9.45
N ARG A 73 0.97 -8.15 8.67
CA ARG A 73 0.92 -8.07 7.19
C ARG A 73 -0.43 -8.51 6.62
N LYS A 74 -1.05 -9.55 7.16
CA LYS A 74 -2.42 -9.98 6.78
C LYS A 74 -3.47 -8.91 7.11
N LEU A 75 -3.40 -8.30 8.29
CA LEU A 75 -4.32 -7.23 8.68
C LEU A 75 -4.13 -5.97 7.82
N ILE A 76 -2.89 -5.60 7.49
CA ILE A 76 -2.60 -4.49 6.57
C ILE A 76 -3.22 -4.76 5.19
N PHE A 77 -3.10 -5.99 4.68
CA PHE A 77 -3.72 -6.40 3.43
C PHE A 77 -5.25 -6.24 3.47
N VAL A 78 -5.90 -6.69 4.55
CA VAL A 78 -7.35 -6.49 4.76
C VAL A 78 -7.70 -5.01 4.83
N ALA A 79 -6.90 -4.19 5.53
CA ALA A 79 -7.10 -2.75 5.63
C ALA A 79 -7.02 -2.05 4.26
N LEU A 80 -5.98 -2.36 3.48
CA LEU A 80 -5.79 -1.84 2.12
C LEU A 80 -6.95 -2.24 1.20
N ARG A 81 -7.36 -3.52 1.20
CA ARG A 81 -8.52 -3.97 0.42
C ARG A 81 -9.80 -3.25 0.81
N THR A 82 -10.04 -3.11 2.11
CA THR A 82 -11.23 -2.42 2.62
C THR A 82 -11.26 -0.97 2.16
N LEU A 83 -10.14 -0.26 2.26
CA LEU A 83 -10.01 1.13 1.81
C LEU A 83 -10.24 1.25 0.29
N ILE A 84 -9.48 0.49 -0.51
CA ILE A 84 -9.52 0.54 -1.98
C ILE A 84 -10.92 0.14 -2.48
N GLY A 85 -11.55 -0.87 -1.87
CA GLY A 85 -12.89 -1.33 -2.22
C GLY A 85 -13.98 -0.30 -1.93
N LYS A 86 -13.81 0.52 -0.89
CA LYS A 86 -14.78 1.54 -0.48
C LYS A 86 -14.68 2.86 -1.25
N ILE A 87 -13.50 3.28 -1.69
CA ILE A 87 -13.33 4.55 -2.41
C ILE A 87 -13.90 4.50 -3.83
N ASP A 88 -14.18 5.68 -4.39
CA ASP A 88 -14.67 5.78 -5.77
C ASP A 88 -13.59 5.45 -6.81
N LEU A 89 -14.04 5.22 -8.05
CA LEU A 89 -13.15 4.84 -9.15
C LEU A 89 -12.10 5.92 -9.46
N LYS A 90 -12.44 7.21 -9.32
CA LYS A 90 -11.51 8.31 -9.59
C LYS A 90 -10.34 8.28 -8.60
N ARG A 91 -10.63 8.11 -7.31
CA ARG A 91 -9.63 7.99 -6.26
C ARG A 91 -8.84 6.69 -6.39
N ARG A 92 -9.51 5.59 -6.69
CA ARG A 92 -8.86 4.30 -6.92
C ARG A 92 -7.84 4.36 -8.07
N LYS A 93 -8.22 4.94 -9.21
CA LYS A 93 -7.31 5.18 -10.34
C LYS A 93 -6.12 6.06 -9.97
N ALA A 94 -6.35 7.12 -9.17
CA ALA A 94 -5.26 7.99 -8.72
C ALA A 94 -4.26 7.22 -7.84
N LEU A 95 -4.73 6.42 -6.88
CA LEU A 95 -3.84 5.59 -6.06
C LEU A 95 -3.11 4.53 -6.89
N PHE A 96 -3.75 3.96 -7.91
CA PHE A 96 -3.10 3.00 -8.80
C PHE A 96 -1.99 3.64 -9.65
N ALA A 97 -2.15 4.91 -10.06
CA ALA A 97 -1.09 5.64 -10.76
C ALA A 97 0.18 5.80 -9.90
N ASP A 98 0.02 5.99 -8.57
CA ASP A 98 1.14 5.99 -7.63
C ASP A 98 1.83 4.61 -7.60
N VAL A 99 1.04 3.53 -7.57
CA VAL A 99 1.55 2.14 -7.61
C VAL A 99 2.35 1.86 -8.89
N VAL A 100 1.85 2.29 -10.04
CA VAL A 100 2.58 2.16 -11.31
C VAL A 100 3.88 2.97 -11.30
N THR A 101 3.88 4.14 -10.68
CA THR A 101 5.11 4.93 -10.49
C THR A 101 6.13 4.16 -9.67
N TRP A 102 5.69 3.48 -8.61
CA TRP A 102 6.57 2.64 -7.79
C TRP A 102 7.13 1.45 -8.55
N MET A 103 6.35 0.77 -9.41
CA MET A 103 6.84 -0.34 -10.26
C MET A 103 7.94 0.08 -11.25
N LYS A 104 7.96 1.36 -11.64
CA LYS A 104 8.94 1.93 -12.56
C LYS A 104 10.23 2.38 -11.83
N SER A 105 10.27 2.29 -10.51
CA SER A 105 11.41 2.70 -9.70
C SER A 105 12.62 1.80 -9.92
N ASP A 106 13.82 2.41 -9.98
CA ASP A 106 15.10 1.68 -9.97
C ASP A 106 15.48 1.15 -8.58
N ILE A 107 14.87 1.71 -7.53
CA ILE A 107 15.02 1.18 -6.17
C ILE A 107 14.20 -0.10 -6.05
N ILE A 108 14.89 -1.24 -5.94
CA ILE A 108 14.30 -2.59 -5.88
C ILE A 108 13.20 -2.66 -4.82
N GLY A 109 13.41 -2.14 -3.61
CA GLY A 109 12.40 -2.17 -2.54
C GLY A 109 11.10 -1.45 -2.92
N VAL A 110 11.19 -0.28 -3.55
CA VAL A 110 10.02 0.50 -4.00
C VAL A 110 9.33 -0.20 -5.17
N CYS A 111 10.11 -0.74 -6.11
CA CYS A 111 9.61 -1.55 -7.23
C CYS A 111 8.82 -2.77 -6.73
N THR A 112 9.42 -3.57 -5.85
CA THR A 112 8.80 -4.76 -5.26
C THR A 112 7.53 -4.40 -4.48
N MET A 113 7.54 -3.31 -3.72
CA MET A 113 6.32 -2.80 -3.06
C MET A 113 5.24 -2.45 -4.08
N GLY A 114 5.59 -1.80 -5.20
CA GLY A 114 4.67 -1.51 -6.30
C GLY A 114 3.99 -2.77 -6.85
N PHE A 115 4.76 -3.82 -7.13
CA PHE A 115 4.21 -5.11 -7.57
C PHE A 115 3.37 -5.81 -6.49
N HIS A 116 3.80 -5.76 -5.23
CA HIS A 116 3.05 -6.32 -4.11
C HIS A 116 1.66 -5.66 -3.99
N VAL A 117 1.61 -4.33 -4.00
CA VAL A 117 0.37 -3.56 -3.88
C VAL A 117 -0.50 -3.73 -5.12
N CYS A 118 0.08 -3.92 -6.30
CA CYS A 118 -0.68 -4.28 -7.50
C CYS A 118 -1.53 -5.54 -7.33
N GLY A 119 -1.01 -6.56 -6.64
CA GLY A 119 -1.77 -7.77 -6.32
C GLY A 119 -3.06 -7.46 -5.56
N ILE A 120 -3.03 -6.46 -4.66
CA ILE A 120 -4.20 -5.99 -3.92
C ILE A 120 -5.23 -5.37 -4.87
N PHE A 121 -4.79 -4.55 -5.83
CA PHE A 121 -5.69 -3.95 -6.82
C PHE A 121 -6.34 -4.99 -7.73
N ILE A 122 -5.60 -6.03 -8.13
CA ILE A 122 -6.15 -7.16 -8.89
C ILE A 122 -7.30 -7.80 -8.12
N GLU A 123 -7.11 -8.07 -6.81
CA GLU A 123 -8.14 -8.70 -6.00
C GLU A 123 -9.37 -7.80 -5.77
N VAL A 124 -9.18 -6.48 -5.65
CA VAL A 124 -10.28 -5.54 -5.42
C VAL A 124 -11.07 -5.21 -6.70
N GLU A 125 -10.39 -5.03 -7.83
CA GLU A 125 -11.03 -4.69 -9.11
C GLU A 125 -11.57 -5.93 -9.85
N GLY A 126 -11.02 -7.11 -9.57
CA GLY A 126 -11.38 -8.36 -10.23
C GLY A 126 -11.24 -8.25 -11.75
N GLY A 127 -12.26 -8.67 -12.49
CA GLY A 127 -12.24 -8.59 -13.96
C GLY A 127 -12.05 -7.17 -14.53
N LYS A 128 -12.38 -6.12 -13.77
CA LYS A 128 -12.15 -4.73 -14.22
C LYS A 128 -10.66 -4.36 -14.24
N PHE A 129 -9.81 -5.15 -13.59
CA PHE A 129 -8.37 -4.91 -13.63
C PHE A 129 -7.78 -5.07 -15.04
N GLU A 130 -8.47 -5.74 -15.96
CA GLU A 130 -8.06 -5.90 -17.37
C GLU A 130 -7.67 -4.57 -18.03
N PHE A 131 -8.31 -3.46 -17.64
CA PHE A 131 -7.99 -2.12 -18.16
C PHE A 131 -6.57 -1.65 -17.82
N TYR A 132 -5.97 -2.15 -16.74
CA TYR A 132 -4.60 -1.82 -16.34
C TYR A 132 -3.56 -2.79 -16.91
N MET A 133 -3.98 -3.94 -17.44
CA MET A 133 -3.06 -4.99 -17.93
C MET A 133 -2.12 -4.50 -19.03
N LYS A 134 -2.61 -3.61 -19.92
CA LYS A 134 -1.78 -3.01 -20.97
C LYS A 134 -0.60 -2.20 -20.43
N GLU A 135 -0.73 -1.65 -19.22
CA GLU A 135 0.33 -0.91 -18.55
C GLU A 135 1.19 -1.80 -17.65
N VAL A 136 0.58 -2.77 -16.96
CA VAL A 136 1.28 -3.62 -15.98
C VAL A 136 2.12 -4.72 -16.64
N ILE A 137 1.65 -5.34 -17.72
CA ILE A 137 2.35 -6.47 -18.37
C ILE A 137 3.76 -6.08 -18.86
N PRO A 138 3.96 -4.96 -19.57
CA PRO A 138 5.30 -4.56 -19.99
C PRO A 138 6.26 -4.36 -18.82
N LEU A 139 5.77 -3.80 -17.70
CA LEU A 139 6.58 -3.59 -16.50
C LEU A 139 6.98 -4.93 -15.88
N LEU A 140 6.06 -5.88 -15.80
CA LEU A 140 6.35 -7.22 -15.30
C LEU A 140 7.39 -7.94 -16.18
N GLN A 141 7.23 -7.89 -17.51
CA GLN A 141 8.20 -8.45 -18.46
C GLN A 141 9.60 -7.84 -18.27
N GLN A 142 9.67 -6.53 -18.04
CA GLN A 142 10.94 -5.84 -17.80
C GLN A 142 11.61 -6.27 -16.50
N GLN A 143 10.86 -6.57 -15.43
CA GLN A 143 11.41 -7.05 -14.16
C GLN A 143 11.74 -8.55 -14.18
N LEU A 144 11.09 -9.34 -15.04
CA LEU A 144 11.39 -10.76 -15.20
C LEU A 144 12.58 -11.03 -16.13
N ASN A 145 13.08 -10.02 -16.84
CA ASN A 145 14.26 -10.17 -17.69
C ASN A 145 15.53 -10.41 -16.84
N PRO A 146 16.17 -11.60 -16.91
CA PRO A 146 17.38 -11.91 -16.15
C PRO A 146 18.54 -10.96 -16.44
N ASP A 147 18.64 -10.44 -17.67
CA ASP A 147 19.70 -9.51 -18.09
C ASP A 147 19.73 -8.24 -17.23
N ARG A 148 18.63 -7.90 -16.57
CA ARG A 148 18.53 -6.76 -15.65
C ARG A 148 19.32 -6.95 -14.35
N TYR A 149 19.61 -8.19 -13.98
CA TYR A 149 20.32 -8.55 -12.74
C TYR A 149 21.68 -9.21 -13.02
N LEU A 150 21.90 -9.67 -14.26
CA LEU A 150 23.18 -10.20 -14.72
C LEU A 150 24.09 -9.03 -15.13
N GLY A 151 24.88 -8.48 -14.18
CA GLY A 151 25.92 -7.51 -14.53
C GLY A 151 26.27 -6.42 -13.51
N LYS A 152 26.55 -6.79 -12.25
CA LYS A 152 27.30 -5.93 -11.29
C LYS A 152 28.26 -6.69 -10.36
N ASP A 153 28.58 -7.94 -10.67
CA ASP A 153 29.63 -8.69 -9.97
C ASP A 153 30.70 -9.05 -11.01
N GLU A 154 31.67 -8.16 -11.20
CA GLU A 154 33.03 -8.44 -11.69
C GLU A 154 33.83 -7.13 -11.73
N ASP A 155 34.07 -6.52 -10.56
CA ASP A 155 35.28 -5.72 -10.41
C ASP A 155 36.41 -6.71 -10.08
N PRO A 156 37.41 -6.92 -10.95
CA PRO A 156 38.52 -7.80 -10.64
C PRO A 156 39.26 -7.23 -9.42
N ILE A 157 39.38 -8.06 -8.39
CA ILE A 157 40.23 -7.81 -7.23
C ILE A 157 41.61 -7.42 -7.77
N LYS A 158 41.97 -6.14 -7.65
CA LYS A 158 43.35 -5.71 -7.87
C LYS A 158 44.18 -6.31 -6.75
N THR A 159 44.77 -7.48 -6.98
CA THR A 159 45.97 -7.92 -6.28
C THR A 159 47.07 -6.91 -6.58
N GLY A 160 47.33 -6.05 -5.60
CA GLY A 160 48.50 -5.18 -5.60
C GLY A 160 49.71 -5.96 -5.11
N ASP A 161 50.72 -6.02 -5.99
CA ASP A 161 52.12 -6.31 -5.66
C ASP A 161 52.73 -5.20 -4.78
#